data_AF-A0A7S3HU80-F1
#
_entry.id   AF-A0A7S3HU80-F1
#
_cell.length_a   1.000
_cell.length_b   1.000
_cell.length_c   1.000
_cell.angle_alpha   90.00
_cell.angle_beta   90.00
_cell.angle_gamma   90.00
#
_symmetry.space_group_name_H-M   'P 1'
#
loop_
_entity.id
_entity.type
_entity.pdbx_description
1 polymer ?
#
loop_
_entity_poly.entity_id
_entity_poly.type
_entity_poly.pdbx_seq_one_letter_code
_entity_poly.pdbx_strand_id
1 'polypeptide(L)'
;MNFLHNDIKQENMVVGHHDSDQLYLIDFGLSLSYLKEDGTHIAKRKSSYFSGNFLYASINVCRGMTKARRDDIQSAFYILVSLLNGGKLPWSDFNKRPEFANMNFAQLVRERLRKTYTQQ
;
A
#
# COMPACT_ATOMS: atom_id res chain seq x y z
N MET A 1 -3.71 20.45 -5.29
CA MET A 1 -3.65 19.06 -5.79
C MET A 1 -4.44 18.18 -4.82
N ASN A 2 -5.44 17.43 -5.30
CA ASN A 2 -6.39 16.67 -4.47
C ASN A 2 -6.39 15.16 -4.82
N PHE A 3 -5.20 14.58 -4.95
CA PHE A 3 -5.00 13.22 -5.42
C PHE A 3 -4.32 12.35 -4.37
N LEU A 4 -4.63 11.06 -4.40
CA LEU A 4 -3.84 9.99 -3.79
C LEU A 4 -2.84 9.50 -4.83
N HIS A 5 -1.64 9.14 -4.41
CA HIS A 5 -0.70 8.44 -5.27
C HIS A 5 -1.18 7.01 -5.56
N ASN A 6 -1.76 6.35 -4.55
CA ASN A 6 -2.39 5.04 -4.66
C ASN A 6 -1.44 3.85 -4.94
N ASP A 7 -0.14 4.09 -5.03
CA ASP A 7 0.89 3.08 -5.26
C ASP A 7 2.24 3.46 -4.64
N ILE A 8 2.20 3.91 -3.38
CA ILE A 8 3.40 4.19 -2.60
C ILE A 8 4.13 2.87 -2.33
N LYS A 9 5.30 2.71 -2.97
CA LYS A 9 6.20 1.56 -2.89
C LYS A 9 7.64 2.01 -3.07
N GLN A 10 8.60 1.21 -2.63
CA GLN A 10 10.03 1.57 -2.69
C GLN A 10 10.49 1.89 -4.12
N GLU A 11 9.99 1.16 -5.11
CA GLU A 11 10.35 1.32 -6.52
C GLU A 11 9.89 2.66 -7.11
N ASN A 12 8.88 3.30 -6.50
CA ASN A 12 8.37 4.60 -6.91
C ASN A 12 8.99 5.77 -6.14
N MET A 13 9.97 5.49 -5.27
CA MET A 13 10.71 6.51 -4.52
C MET A 13 12.16 6.53 -5.00
N VAL A 14 12.56 7.61 -5.66
CA VAL A 14 13.89 7.73 -6.27
C VAL A 14 14.66 8.91 -5.70
N VAL A 15 15.97 8.75 -5.57
CA VAL A 15 16.87 9.78 -5.06
C VAL A 15 17.30 10.71 -6.20
N GLY A 16 17.45 12.00 -5.90
CA GLY A 16 17.92 12.99 -6.88
C GLY A 16 19.28 12.64 -7.46
N HIS A 17 19.44 12.82 -8.77
CA HIS A 17 20.71 12.55 -9.44
C HIS A 17 21.81 13.55 -9.02
N HIS A 18 21.46 14.81 -8.80
CA HIS A 18 22.39 15.87 -8.42
C HIS A 18 22.37 16.19 -6.91
N ASP A 19 21.31 15.78 -6.20
CA ASP A 19 21.14 16.00 -4.77
C ASP A 19 20.60 14.71 -4.15
N SER A 20 21.47 14.01 -3.42
CA SER A 20 21.13 12.74 -2.78
C SER A 20 20.21 12.89 -1.57
N ASP A 21 20.03 14.12 -1.07
CA ASP A 21 19.14 14.41 0.06
C ASP A 21 17.69 14.64 -0.40
N GLN A 22 17.46 14.74 -1.71
CA GLN A 22 16.13 14.87 -2.30
C GLN A 22 15.55 13.51 -2.66
N LEU A 23 14.33 13.29 -2.19
CA LEU A 23 13.53 12.12 -2.53
C LEU A 23 12.35 12.53 -3.42
N TYR A 24 12.26 11.90 -4.58
CA TYR A 24 11.20 12.12 -5.54
C TYR A 24 10.24 10.94 -5.54
N LEU A 25 8.96 11.27 -5.70
CA LEU A 25 7.90 10.30 -5.94
C LEU A 25 7.58 10.28 -7.43
N ILE A 26 7.59 9.09 -8.03
CA ILE A 26 7.36 8.87 -9.46
C ILE A 26 6.18 7.90 -9.68
N ASP A 27 5.76 7.77 -10.94
CA ASP A 27 4.69 6.84 -11.37
C ASP A 27 3.31 7.13 -10.75
N PHE A 28 2.68 8.20 -11.25
CA PHE A 28 1.32 8.61 -10.89
C PHE A 28 0.24 7.85 -11.68
N GLY A 29 0.56 6.75 -12.39
CA GLY A 29 -0.36 6.04 -13.27
C GLY A 29 -1.60 5.45 -12.57
N LEU A 30 -1.52 5.22 -11.26
CA LEU A 30 -2.63 4.74 -10.43
C LEU A 30 -3.28 5.84 -9.58
N SER A 31 -2.85 7.10 -9.73
CA SER A 31 -3.35 8.20 -8.91
C SER A 31 -4.85 8.41 -9.07
N LEU A 32 -5.53 8.77 -7.98
CA LEU A 32 -6.98 9.01 -7.99
C LEU A 32 -7.36 10.21 -7.14
N SER A 33 -8.34 11.00 -7.60
CA SER A 33 -8.88 12.08 -6.78
C SER A 33 -9.61 11.49 -5.58
N TYR A 34 -9.32 11.99 -4.37
CA TYR A 34 -10.08 11.64 -3.16
C TYR A 34 -11.24 12.62 -2.88
N LEU A 35 -11.37 13.65 -3.71
CA LEU A 35 -12.46 14.61 -3.69
C LEU A 35 -13.34 14.47 -4.94
N LYS A 36 -14.60 14.81 -4.81
CA LYS A 36 -15.51 15.05 -5.94
C LYS A 36 -15.26 16.44 -6.54
N GLU A 37 -15.94 16.74 -7.63
CA GLU A 37 -15.87 18.05 -8.32
C GLU A 37 -16.27 19.22 -7.41
N ASP A 38 -17.23 19.00 -6.50
CA ASP A 38 -17.68 19.98 -5.50
C ASP A 38 -16.71 20.15 -4.31
N GLY A 39 -15.56 19.47 -4.33
CA GLY A 39 -14.56 19.50 -3.26
C GLY A 39 -14.90 18.63 -2.04
N THR A 40 -16.06 17.94 -2.04
CA THR A 40 -16.42 17.03 -0.95
C THR A 40 -15.61 15.74 -1.01
N HIS A 41 -15.30 15.17 0.15
CA HIS A 41 -14.55 13.91 0.22
C HIS A 41 -15.39 12.74 -0.32
N ILE A 42 -14.77 11.84 -1.07
CA ILE A 42 -15.45 10.62 -1.55
C ILE A 42 -15.92 9.80 -0.36
N ALA A 43 -17.18 9.35 -0.41
CA ALA A 43 -17.77 8.55 0.65
C ALA A 43 -17.09 7.17 0.77
N LYS A 44 -16.93 6.70 2.01
CA LYS A 44 -16.40 5.36 2.28
C LYS A 44 -17.39 4.30 1.79
N ARG A 45 -16.99 3.56 0.76
CA ARG A 45 -17.73 2.39 0.22
C ARG A 45 -16.82 1.17 0.08
N LYS A 46 -17.40 -0.01 -0.12
CA LYS A 46 -16.64 -1.19 -0.57
C LYS A 46 -16.22 -0.99 -2.04
N SER A 47 -14.98 -1.32 -2.34
CA SER A 47 -14.40 -1.44 -3.67
C SER A 47 -14.38 -2.92 -4.06
N SER A 48 -14.74 -3.22 -5.30
CA SER A 48 -14.67 -4.57 -5.87
C SER A 48 -13.28 -4.94 -6.39
N TYR A 49 -12.39 -3.95 -6.55
CA TYR A 49 -11.06 -4.15 -7.10
C TYR A 49 -9.98 -3.68 -6.12
N PHE A 50 -8.88 -4.42 -6.11
CA PHE A 50 -7.63 -4.03 -5.49
C PHE A 50 -6.73 -3.40 -6.55
N SER A 51 -6.04 -2.33 -6.19
CA SER A 51 -5.02 -1.69 -7.03
C SER A 51 -3.83 -1.24 -6.18
N GLY A 52 -2.68 -1.04 -6.82
CA GLY A 52 -1.44 -0.67 -6.15
C GLY A 52 -0.71 -1.88 -5.55
N ASN A 53 0.29 -1.59 -4.71
CA ASN A 53 1.21 -2.58 -4.18
C ASN A 53 0.61 -3.40 -3.00
N PHE A 54 0.52 -4.73 -3.15
CA PHE A 54 0.00 -5.62 -2.10
C PHE A 54 0.85 -5.70 -0.82
N LEU A 55 2.17 -5.49 -0.92
CA LEU A 55 3.08 -5.51 0.22
C LEU A 55 2.88 -4.30 1.13
N TYR A 56 2.68 -3.12 0.54
CA TYR A 56 2.57 -1.85 1.26
C TYR A 56 1.14 -1.31 1.37
N ALA A 57 0.13 -1.94 0.76
CA ALA A 57 -1.26 -1.49 0.88
C ALA A 57 -1.73 -1.47 2.34
N SER A 58 -2.54 -0.48 2.71
CA SER A 58 -3.13 -0.38 4.04
C SER A 58 -4.11 -1.53 4.33
N ILE A 59 -4.40 -1.77 5.61
CA ILE A 59 -5.43 -2.75 6.03
C ILE A 59 -6.81 -2.37 5.44
N ASN A 60 -7.09 -1.07 5.31
CA ASN A 60 -8.33 -0.55 4.73
C ASN A 60 -8.44 -0.94 3.24
N VAL A 61 -7.34 -0.83 2.50
CA VAL A 61 -7.27 -1.26 1.09
C VAL A 61 -7.39 -2.78 0.97
N CYS A 62 -6.70 -3.55 1.80
CA CYS A 62 -6.83 -5.02 1.81
C CYS A 62 -8.25 -5.49 2.14
N ARG A 63 -9.00 -4.75 2.95
CA ARG A 63 -10.42 -5.02 3.23
C ARG A 63 -11.37 -4.59 2.11
N GLY A 64 -10.83 -4.10 0.99
CA GLY A 64 -11.62 -3.63 -0.15
C GLY A 64 -12.41 -2.38 0.20
N MET A 65 -11.88 -1.47 1.00
CA MET A 65 -12.54 -0.20 1.28
C MET A 65 -12.00 0.91 0.38
N THR A 66 -12.82 1.94 0.17
CA THR A 66 -12.41 3.14 -0.57
C THR A 66 -11.15 3.74 0.02
N LYS A 67 -10.24 4.12 -0.89
CA LYS A 67 -8.95 4.69 -0.57
C LYS A 67 -9.08 6.15 -0.15
N ALA A 68 -8.25 6.55 0.79
CA ALA A 68 -8.15 7.91 1.28
C ALA A 68 -6.69 8.26 1.58
N ARG A 69 -6.42 9.52 1.90
CA ARG A 69 -5.08 10.05 2.21
C ARG A 69 -4.31 9.21 3.24
N ARG A 70 -5.01 8.67 4.23
CA ARG A 70 -4.43 7.79 5.27
C ARG A 70 -3.78 6.52 4.72
N ASP A 71 -4.22 6.06 3.55
CA ASP A 71 -3.78 4.80 2.98
C ASP A 71 -2.38 4.96 2.37
N ASP A 72 -2.11 6.08 1.68
CA ASP A 72 -0.75 6.43 1.21
C ASP A 72 0.22 6.62 2.38
N ILE A 73 -0.23 7.25 3.48
CA ILE A 73 0.59 7.42 4.71
C ILE A 73 0.93 6.06 5.34
N GLN A 74 -0.02 5.13 5.41
CA GLN A 74 0.23 3.78 5.92
C GLN A 74 1.22 3.02 5.04
N SER A 75 1.14 3.18 3.72
CA SER A 75 2.11 2.59 2.80
C SER A 75 3.52 3.12 3.02
N ALA A 76 3.67 4.45 3.19
CA ALA A 76 4.96 5.04 3.55
C ALA A 76 5.50 4.51 4.89
N PHE A 77 4.62 4.34 5.89
CA PHE A 77 5.01 3.76 7.17
C PHE A 77 5.46 2.30 7.04
N TYR A 78 4.78 1.48 6.25
CA TYR A 78 5.22 0.10 6.00
C TYR A 78 6.55 0.03 5.23
N ILE A 79 6.83 0.98 4.34
CA ILE A 79 8.15 1.10 3.71
C ILE A 79 9.21 1.38 4.77
N LEU A 80 8.97 2.35 5.66
CA LEU A 80 9.91 2.70 6.74
C LEU A 80 10.17 1.50 7.66
N VAL A 81 9.12 0.80 8.10
CA VAL A 81 9.26 -0.41 8.93
C VAL A 81 10.04 -1.50 8.18
N SER A 82 9.77 -1.69 6.89
CA SER A 82 10.52 -2.66 6.07
C SER A 82 12.01 -2.32 6.02
N LEU A 83 12.35 -1.05 5.79
CA LEU A 83 13.74 -0.58 5.75
C LEU A 83 14.46 -0.81 7.08
N LEU A 84 13.80 -0.50 8.20
CA LEU A 84 14.34 -0.73 9.55
C LEU A 84 14.45 -2.23 9.90
N ASN A 85 13.65 -3.08 9.27
CA ASN A 85 13.59 -4.52 9.53
C ASN A 85 14.25 -5.36 8.41
N GLY A 86 15.35 -4.88 7.84
CA GLY A 86 16.15 -5.62 6.86
C GLY A 86 15.43 -5.95 5.55
N GLY A 87 14.54 -5.06 5.12
CA GLY A 87 13.74 -5.20 3.90
C GLY A 87 12.55 -6.16 4.02
N LYS A 88 12.11 -6.49 5.25
CA LYS A 88 11.05 -7.48 5.48
C LYS A 88 9.87 -6.91 6.27
N LEU A 89 8.68 -7.33 5.86
CA LEU A 89 7.46 -7.21 6.65
C LEU A 89 7.00 -8.61 7.06
N PRO A 90 6.21 -8.77 8.14
CA PRO A 90 5.76 -10.09 8.55
C PRO A 90 5.06 -10.88 7.43
N TRP A 91 4.48 -10.21 6.45
CA TRP A 91 3.77 -10.78 5.30
C TRP A 91 4.55 -10.73 3.97
N SER A 92 5.86 -10.43 3.96
CA SER A 92 6.64 -10.30 2.71
C SER A 92 6.88 -11.60 1.95
N ASP A 93 6.69 -12.76 2.59
CA ASP A 93 7.12 -14.04 2.04
C ASP A 93 6.00 -14.84 1.35
N PHE A 94 4.85 -14.23 1.04
CA PHE A 94 3.75 -14.95 0.41
C PHE A 94 4.13 -15.66 -0.89
N ASN A 95 5.00 -15.08 -1.71
CA ASN A 95 5.41 -15.71 -2.97
C ASN A 95 6.57 -16.71 -2.81
N LYS A 96 7.17 -16.80 -1.61
CA LYS A 96 8.37 -17.62 -1.35
C LYS A 96 8.03 -18.93 -0.67
N ARG A 97 6.84 -19.06 -0.08
CA ARG A 97 6.47 -20.26 0.68
C ARG A 97 5.52 -21.16 -0.11
N PRO A 98 5.79 -22.48 -0.18
CA PRO A 98 4.97 -23.42 -0.93
C PRO A 98 3.50 -23.42 -0.50
N GLU A 99 3.20 -23.13 0.79
CA GLU A 99 1.83 -23.09 1.28
C GLU A 99 0.94 -22.05 0.58
N PHE A 100 1.54 -21.00 0.01
CA PHE A 100 0.84 -19.88 -0.61
C PHE A 100 0.84 -19.95 -2.15
N ALA A 101 1.63 -20.84 -2.75
CA ALA A 101 1.83 -20.90 -4.20
C ALA A 101 0.52 -21.11 -5.00
N ASN A 102 -0.43 -21.85 -4.43
CA ASN A 102 -1.72 -22.16 -5.06
C ASN A 102 -2.87 -21.26 -4.57
N MET A 103 -2.58 -20.24 -3.76
CA MET A 103 -3.61 -19.34 -3.25
C MET A 103 -3.99 -18.28 -4.28
N ASN A 104 -5.28 -18.08 -4.47
CA ASN A 104 -5.78 -16.92 -5.19
C ASN A 104 -5.58 -15.63 -4.37
N PHE A 105 -5.71 -14.49 -5.03
CA PHE A 105 -5.48 -13.18 -4.39
C PHE A 105 -6.37 -12.95 -3.15
N ALA A 106 -7.63 -13.38 -3.17
CA ALA A 106 -8.52 -13.24 -2.02
C ALA A 106 -8.10 -14.13 -0.83
N GLN A 107 -7.46 -15.27 -1.07
CA GLN A 107 -6.83 -16.09 -0.03
C GLN A 107 -5.58 -15.39 0.54
N LEU A 108 -4.70 -14.85 -0.30
CA LEU A 108 -3.52 -14.09 0.13
C LEU A 108 -3.89 -12.89 1.00
N VAL A 109 -4.91 -12.13 0.60
CA VAL A 109 -5.45 -11.00 1.38
C VAL A 109 -5.95 -11.48 2.74
N ARG A 110 -6.68 -12.59 2.81
CA ARG A 110 -7.16 -13.17 4.08
C ARG A 110 -6.00 -13.59 4.99
N GLU A 111 -4.98 -14.23 4.44
CA GLU A 111 -3.79 -14.61 5.19
C GLU A 111 -3.03 -13.39 5.73
N ARG A 112 -2.91 -12.32 4.95
CA ARG A 112 -2.33 -11.05 5.42
C ARG A 112 -3.12 -10.46 6.59
N LEU A 113 -4.45 -10.43 6.47
CA LEU A 113 -5.34 -9.85 7.49
C LEU A 113 -5.42 -10.70 8.77
N ARG A 114 -5.08 -11.99 8.71
CA ARG A 114 -5.02 -12.89 9.87
C ARG A 114 -3.81 -12.68 10.77
N LYS A 115 -2.73 -12.06 10.27
CA LYS A 115 -1.54 -11.80 11.09
C LYS A 115 -1.90 -10.81 12.20
N THR A 116 -2.09 -11.32 13.41
CA THR A 116 -2.27 -10.53 14.62
C THR A 116 -0.92 -10.06 15.15
N TYR A 117 -0.84 -8.79 15.50
CA TYR A 117 0.38 -8.14 16.01
C TYR A 117 0.55 -8.23 17.53
N THR A 118 -0.38 -8.88 18.21
CA THR A 118 -0.30 -9.17 19.64
C THR A 118 0.12 -10.62 19.82
N GLN A 119 1.44 -10.84 19.93
CA GLN A 119 1.91 -11.79 20.92
C GLN A 119 2.03 -11.01 22.22
N GLN A 120 1.16 -11.34 23.19
CA GLN A 120 1.36 -10.99 24.59
C GLN A 120 2.54 -11.81 25.14
#